data_AF-A0A833D4M0-F1
#
_entry.id   AF-A0A833D4M0-F1
#
_cell.length_a   1.000
_cell.length_b   1.000
_cell.length_c   1.000
_cell.angle_alpha   90.00
_cell.angle_beta   90.00
_cell.angle_gamma   90.00
#
_symmetry.space_group_name_H-M   'P 1'
#
loop_
_entity.id
_entity.type
_entity.pdbx_description
1 polymer ?
#
loop_
_entity_poly.entity_id
_entity_poly.type
_entity_poly.pdbx_seq_one_letter_code
_entity_poly.pdbx_strand_id
1 'polypeptide(L)' 'MNSKESALLAQMQDLGYSQGMIATAFQIVSQSSEAVEDALLYLYENQPSEKAFVEYLADMCEG' A
#
# COMPACT_ATOMS: atom_id res chain seq x y z
N MET A 1 -10.72 -8.75 -4.51
CA MET A 1 -10.20 -7.49 -5.04
C MET A 1 -11.35 -6.55 -5.34
N ASN A 2 -11.61 -5.61 -4.43
CA ASN A 2 -12.57 -4.53 -4.59
C ASN A 2 -11.93 -3.35 -5.35
N SER A 3 -12.70 -2.28 -5.58
CA SER A 3 -12.25 -1.11 -6.35
C SER A 3 -11.05 -0.39 -5.71
N LYS A 4 -11.00 -0.28 -4.38
CA LYS A 4 -9.90 0.38 -3.66
C LYS A 4 -8.62 -0.46 -3.72
N GLU A 5 -8.75 -1.78 -3.53
CA GLU A 5 -7.64 -2.72 -3.68
C GLU A 5 -7.07 -2.68 -5.11
N SER A 6 -7.94 -2.58 -6.13
CA SER A 6 -7.50 -2.46 -7.52
C SER A 6 -6.77 -1.15 -7.79
N ALA A 7 -7.22 -0.04 -7.18
CA ALA A 7 -6.57 1.27 -7.28
C ALA A 7 -5.19 1.27 -6.59
N LEU A 8 -5.10 0.67 -5.41
CA LEU A 8 -3.83 0.49 -4.69
C LEU A 8 -2.83 -0.31 -5.52
N LEU A 9 -3.26 -1.41 -6.12
CA LEU A 9 -2.41 -2.21 -7.00
C LEU A 9 -1.90 -1.38 -8.19
N ALA A 10 -2.78 -0.65 -8.86
CA ALA A 10 -2.41 0.19 -10.00
C ALA A 10 -1.40 1.28 -9.59
N GLN A 11 -1.61 1.92 -8.43
CA GLN A 11 -0.71 2.97 -7.94
C GLN A 11 0.67 2.42 -7.59
N MET A 12 0.74 1.26 -6.94
CA MET A 12 2.02 0.61 -6.63
C MET A 12 2.77 0.17 -7.90
N GLN A 13 2.04 -0.26 -8.93
CA GLN A 13 2.64 -0.60 -10.23
C GLN A 13 3.17 0.63 -10.96
N ASP A 14 2.43 1.74 -10.91
CA ASP A 14 2.84 3.01 -11.53
C ASP A 14 4.10 3.60 -10.86
N LEU A 15 4.22 3.46 -9.54
CA LEU A 15 5.42 3.80 -8.77
C LEU A 15 6.58 2.81 -8.99
N GLY A 16 6.37 1.74 -9.75
CA GLY A 16 7.41 0.77 -10.10
C GLY A 16 7.82 -0.16 -8.95
N TYR A 17 6.93 -0.39 -7.97
CA TYR A 17 7.24 -1.26 -6.84
C TYR A 17 7.42 -2.71 -7.25
N SER A 18 8.27 -3.41 -6.49
CA SER A 18 8.51 -4.83 -6.69
C SER A 18 7.26 -5.66 -6.43
N GLN A 19 7.13 -6.79 -7.14
CA GLN A 19 6.01 -7.72 -6.93
C GLN A 19 5.98 -8.28 -5.49
N GLY A 20 7.14 -8.44 -4.87
CA GLY A 20 7.26 -8.83 -3.47
C GLY A 20 6.62 -7.79 -2.55
N MET A 21 6.96 -6.51 -2.74
CA MET A 21 6.36 -5.41 -1.97
C MET A 21 4.85 -5.34 -2.15
N ILE A 22 4.37 -5.44 -3.39
CA ILE A 22 2.93 -5.45 -3.70
C ILE A 22 2.25 -6.57 -2.91
N ALA A 23 2.74 -7.80 -3.02
CA ALA A 23 2.15 -8.93 -2.31
C ALA A 23 2.14 -8.73 -0.78
N THR A 24 3.24 -8.24 -0.20
CA THR A 24 3.35 -7.98 1.23
C THR A 24 2.39 -6.88 1.70
N ALA A 25 2.29 -5.77 0.97
CA ALA A 25 1.36 -4.69 1.29
C ALA A 25 -0.08 -5.22 1.34
N PHE A 26 -0.50 -5.97 0.31
CA PHE A 26 -1.84 -6.55 0.28
C PHE A 26 -2.10 -7.52 1.43
N GLN A 27 -1.12 -8.36 1.82
CA GLN A 27 -1.28 -9.23 2.98
C GLN A 27 -1.54 -8.46 4.28
N ILE A 28 -0.95 -7.28 4.42
CA ILE A 28 -1.11 -6.41 5.60
C ILE A 28 -2.46 -5.69 5.54
N VAL A 29 -2.74 -4.96 4.45
CA VAL A 29 -3.85 -4.00 4.42
C VAL A 29 -5.19 -4.61 3.98
N SER A 30 -5.22 -5.72 3.23
CA SER A 30 -6.48 -6.23 2.62
C SER A 30 -7.53 -6.68 3.64
N GLN A 31 -7.15 -6.83 4.90
CA GLN A 31 -8.06 -7.21 5.98
C GLN A 31 -8.91 -6.03 6.48
N SER A 32 -8.53 -4.79 6.16
CA SER A 32 -9.24 -3.57 6.57
C SER A 32 -9.44 -2.62 5.38
N SER A 33 -10.70 -2.29 5.08
CA SER A 33 -11.00 -1.32 4.01
C SER A 33 -10.49 0.08 4.32
N GLU A 34 -10.34 0.43 5.60
CA GLU A 34 -9.73 1.68 6.06
C GLU A 34 -8.22 1.66 5.82
N ALA A 35 -7.55 0.55 6.16
CA ALA A 35 -6.11 0.41 5.90
C ALA A 35 -5.76 0.48 4.40
N VAL A 36 -6.60 -0.10 3.53
CA VAL A 36 -6.43 0.03 2.07
C VAL A 36 -6.59 1.48 1.61
N GLU A 37 -7.55 2.20 2.18
CA GLU A 37 -7.80 3.61 1.86
C GLU A 37 -6.66 4.51 2.32
N ASP A 38 -6.19 4.34 3.55
CA ASP A 38 -5.06 5.09 4.12
C ASP A 38 -3.78 4.85 3.32
N ALA A 39 -3.48 3.58 2.99
CA ALA A 39 -2.32 3.25 2.19
C ALA A 39 -2.41 3.85 0.78
N LEU A 40 -3.58 3.80 0.14
CA LEU A 40 -3.81 4.41 -1.16
C LEU A 40 -3.61 5.93 -1.11
N LEU A 41 -4.14 6.59 -0.09
CA LEU A 41 -4.02 8.04 0.10
C LEU A 41 -2.56 8.45 0.32
N TYR A 42 -1.84 7.70 1.18
CA TYR A 42 -0.42 7.90 1.43
C TYR A 42 0.42 7.81 0.14
N LEU A 43 0.15 6.81 -0.72
CA LEU A 43 0.86 6.67 -1.99
C LEU A 43 0.59 7.84 -2.95
N TYR A 44 -0.66 8.32 -3.03
CA TYR A 44 -1.01 9.45 -3.89
C TYR A 44 -0.35 10.76 -3.44
N GLU A 45 -0.36 11.03 -2.14
CA GLU A 45 0.14 12.29 -1.59
C GLU A 45 1.66 12.36 -1.57
N ASN A 46 2.33 11.23 -1.30
CA ASN A 46 3.76 11.22 -0.98
C ASN A 46 4.63 10.63 -2.09
N GLN A 47 4.05 9.86 -3.03
CA GLN A 47 4.78 9.08 -4.04
C GLN A 47 6.08 8.46 -3.48
N PRO A 48 5.98 7.69 -2.38
CA PRO A 48 7.14 7.30 -1.61
C PRO A 48 8.02 6.33 -2.39
N SER A 49 9.27 6.18 -1.95
CA SER A 49 10.07 5.01 -2.37
C SER A 49 9.50 3.74 -1.73
N GLU A 50 9.80 2.59 -2.33
CA GLU A 50 9.43 1.28 -1.78
C GLU A 50 9.88 1.14 -0.31
N LYS A 51 11.09 1.60 0.02
CA LYS A 51 11.60 1.58 1.41
C LYS A 51 10.73 2.41 2.37
N ALA A 52 10.38 3.64 1.98
CA ALA A 52 9.55 4.49 2.81
C ALA A 52 8.13 3.93 2.99
N PHE A 53 7.61 3.25 1.97
CA PHE A 53 6.31 2.57 2.07
C PHE A 53 6.36 1.35 3.01
N VAL A 54 7.47 0.61 3.05
CA VAL A 54 7.68 -0.45 4.06
C VAL A 54 7.64 0.12 5.47
N GLU A 55 8.35 1.23 5.71
CA GLU A 55 8.37 1.90 7.02
C GLU A 55 6.96 2.33 7.44
N TYR A 56 6.19 2.93 6.53
CA TYR A 56 4.79 3.27 6.76
C TYR A 56 3.92 2.05 7.12
N LEU A 57 4.04 0.94 6.39
CA LEU A 57 3.27 -0.28 6.67
C LEU A 57 3.66 -0.93 8.00
N ALA A 58 4.93 -0.81 8.40
CA ALA A 58 5.39 -1.27 9.70
C ALA A 58 4.73 -0.46 10.82
N ASP A 59 4.71 0.88 10.71
CA ASP A 59 4.07 1.78 11.68
C ASP A 59 2.57 1.47 11.84
N MET A 60 1.88 1.11 10.75
CA MET A 60 0.47 0.70 10.81
C MET A 60 0.23 -0.58 11.64
N CYS A 61 1.23 -1.48 11.72
CA CYS A 61 1.11 -2.74 12.45
C CYS A 61 1.44 -2.61 13.94
N GLU A 62 2.07 -1.51 14.35
CA GLU A 62 2.40 -1.24 15.76
C GLU A 62 1.25 -0.56 16.54
N GLY A 63 0.12 -0.31 15.87
CA GLY A 63 -1.12 0.25 16.44
C GLY A 63 -1.88 -0.64 17.40
#